data_AF-A0A067G6Q9-F1
#
_entry.id   AF-A0A067G6Q9-F1
#
_cell.length_a   1.000
_cell.length_b   1.000
_cell.length_c   1.000
_cell.angle_alpha   90.00
_cell.angle_beta   90.00
_cell.angle_gamma   90.00
#
_symmetry.space_group_name_H-M   'P 1'
#
loop_
_entity.id
_entity.type
_entity.pdbx_description
1 polymer ?
#
loop_
_entity_poly.entity_id
_entity_poly.type
_entity_poly.pdbx_seq_one_letter_code
_entity_poly.pdbx_strand_id
1 'polypeptide(L)'
;MSFLKLIVRDGVLLQIMVILFYSMCTGLELIVRIQLEFNLSFSSSMYYRWEFLLCQGRRIFVVGDLNIAPAAIDRCDAGPDFAKNEFRIWFRSMLVESGGSFFDVFRSKHPERREAYTCWPSNTGAEQFNYGTRIDHILCAGPCLHQKHDLQSHNFVTCHVNECDILIDYKRWKPGNAP
;
A
#
# COMPACT_ATOMS: atom_id res chain seq x y z
N MET A 1 -7.46 15.02 2.01
CA MET A 1 -8.80 14.51 2.38
C MET A 1 -9.54 14.00 1.13
N SER A 2 -9.02 12.96 0.46
CA SER A 2 -9.53 12.56 -0.88
C SER A 2 -9.57 11.06 -1.17
N PHE A 3 -8.92 10.17 -0.39
CA PHE A 3 -9.07 8.73 -0.63
C PHE A 3 -10.44 8.17 -0.22
N LEU A 4 -11.04 8.71 0.85
CA LEU A 4 -12.39 8.33 1.25
C LEU A 4 -13.47 8.75 0.24
N LYS A 5 -13.24 9.76 -0.62
CA LYS A 5 -14.25 10.18 -1.61
C LYS A 5 -14.44 9.18 -2.75
N LEU A 6 -13.47 8.32 -3.02
CA LEU A 6 -13.61 7.19 -3.96
C LEU A 6 -14.53 6.08 -3.43
N ILE A 7 -14.78 6.03 -2.12
CA ILE A 7 -15.44 4.91 -1.43
C ILE A 7 -16.93 5.21 -1.11
N VAL A 8 -17.36 6.48 -1.20
CA VAL A 8 -18.64 6.94 -0.60
C VAL A 8 -19.82 7.01 -1.59
N ARG A 9 -19.62 6.73 -2.89
CA ARG A 9 -20.78 6.58 -3.80
C ARG A 9 -21.49 5.26 -3.50
N ASP A 10 -22.75 5.35 -3.06
CA ASP A 10 -23.78 4.30 -3.09
C ASP A 10 -23.97 3.40 -1.86
N GLY A 11 -23.55 3.80 -0.65
CA GLY A 11 -23.97 3.10 0.58
C GLY A 11 -23.35 1.72 0.81
N VAL A 12 -22.31 1.36 0.04
CA VAL A 12 -21.55 0.10 0.10
C VAL A 12 -20.59 0.03 1.32
N LEU A 13 -20.61 1.04 2.19
CA LEU A 13 -19.73 1.21 3.36
C LEU A 13 -19.69 0.01 4.32
N LEU A 14 -20.70 -0.86 4.32
CA LEU A 14 -20.76 -2.04 5.20
C LEU A 14 -19.85 -3.21 4.76
N GLN A 15 -19.24 -3.18 3.57
CA GLN A 15 -18.41 -4.28 3.04
C GLN A 15 -16.93 -3.95 2.85
N ILE A 16 -16.50 -2.73 3.19
CA ILE A 16 -15.15 -2.23 2.91
C ILE A 16 -14.42 -2.02 4.25
N MET A 17 -13.41 -2.85 4.51
CA MET A 17 -12.54 -2.67 5.68
C MET A 17 -11.33 -1.84 5.29
N VAL A 18 -11.21 -0.63 5.87
CA VAL A 18 -10.05 0.25 5.71
C VAL A 18 -9.14 0.07 6.91
N ILE A 19 -7.90 -0.34 6.67
CA ILE A 19 -6.87 -0.47 7.72
C ILE A 19 -5.86 0.65 7.52
N LEU A 20 -5.85 1.58 8.47
CA LEU A 20 -4.89 2.68 8.50
C LEU A 20 -3.64 2.25 9.26
N PHE A 21 -2.53 2.14 8.55
CA PHE A 21 -1.21 1.92 9.14
C PHE A 21 -0.48 3.26 9.27
N TYR A 22 -0.02 3.58 10.49
CA TYR A 22 0.88 4.70 10.76
C TYR A 22 2.08 4.14 11.52
N SER A 23 3.22 4.00 10.84
CA SER A 23 4.51 3.88 11.53
C SER A 23 4.91 5.29 11.99
N MET A 24 4.91 5.55 13.30
CA MET A 24 5.35 6.84 13.83
C MET A 24 6.87 6.98 13.67
N CYS A 25 7.31 7.63 12.59
CA CYS A 25 8.67 8.13 12.47
C CYS A 25 8.88 9.39 13.33
N THR A 26 8.94 9.26 14.66
CA THR A 26 9.53 10.29 15.53
C THR A 26 10.14 9.66 16.80
N GLY A 27 11.47 9.65 16.87
CA GLY A 27 12.25 9.86 18.11
C GLY A 27 12.09 8.90 19.30
N LEU A 28 13.21 8.25 19.65
CA LEU A 28 13.61 7.73 20.96
C LEU A 28 12.86 6.52 21.57
N GLU A 29 13.63 5.43 21.63
CA GLU A 29 13.59 4.28 22.58
C GLU A 29 12.33 3.43 22.74
N LEU A 30 11.12 3.93 22.50
CA LEU A 30 9.90 3.10 22.54
C LEU A 30 9.65 2.37 21.20
N ILE A 31 10.19 2.92 20.10
CA ILE A 31 10.07 2.40 18.73
C ILE A 31 10.88 1.12 18.52
N VAL A 32 11.96 0.91 19.28
CA VAL A 32 12.78 -0.32 19.17
C VAL A 32 11.97 -1.56 19.55
N ARG A 33 10.98 -1.45 20.45
CA ARG A 33 10.14 -2.59 20.81
C ARG A 33 9.07 -2.92 19.77
N ILE A 34 8.44 -1.92 19.15
CA ILE A 34 7.39 -2.17 18.13
C ILE A 34 7.97 -2.47 16.74
N GLN A 35 9.13 -1.91 16.40
CA GLN A 35 9.82 -2.18 15.14
C GLN A 35 10.53 -3.55 15.13
N LEU A 36 10.99 -4.04 16.30
CA LEU A 36 11.52 -5.41 16.44
C LEU A 36 10.42 -6.45 16.70
N GLU A 37 9.24 -6.05 17.20
CA GLU A 37 8.09 -6.95 17.42
C GLU A 37 7.03 -6.88 16.31
N PHE A 38 7.37 -6.39 15.11
CA PHE A 38 6.72 -6.84 13.89
C PHE A 38 7.18 -8.27 13.60
N ASN A 39 6.88 -9.16 14.53
CA ASN A 39 7.15 -10.58 14.46
C ASN A 39 6.45 -11.07 13.18
N LEU A 40 7.12 -11.86 12.33
CA LEU A 40 6.48 -12.46 11.15
C LEU A 40 5.16 -13.15 11.54
N SER A 41 5.03 -13.62 12.78
CA SER A 41 3.79 -14.16 13.35
C SER A 41 2.63 -13.16 13.42
N PHE A 42 2.86 -11.89 13.78
CA PHE A 42 1.83 -10.85 13.82
C PHE A 42 1.37 -10.46 12.41
N SER A 43 2.33 -10.20 11.52
CA SER A 43 2.08 -9.94 10.10
C SER A 43 1.31 -11.08 9.44
N SER A 44 1.70 -12.33 9.74
CA SER A 44 1.02 -13.52 9.23
C SER A 44 -0.39 -13.64 9.81
N SER A 45 -0.58 -13.41 11.11
CA SER A 45 -1.90 -13.49 11.76
C SER A 45 -2.88 -12.46 11.17
N MET A 46 -2.38 -11.27 10.88
CA MET A 46 -3.17 -10.22 10.24
C MET A 46 -3.51 -10.57 8.80
N TYR A 47 -2.55 -11.11 8.04
CA TYR A 47 -2.79 -11.62 6.68
C TYR A 47 -3.86 -12.72 6.68
N TYR A 48 -3.79 -13.70 7.58
CA TYR A 48 -4.82 -14.75 7.70
C TYR A 48 -6.21 -14.18 8.01
N ARG A 49 -6.29 -13.14 8.85
CA ARG A 49 -7.55 -12.46 9.11
C ARG A 49 -8.09 -11.77 7.85
N TRP A 50 -7.22 -11.20 7.03
CA TRP A 50 -7.61 -10.60 5.77
C TRP A 50 -8.12 -11.65 4.79
N GLU A 51 -7.36 -12.72 4.57
CA GLU A 51 -7.78 -13.84 3.72
C GLU A 51 -9.12 -14.43 4.16
N PHE A 52 -9.33 -14.59 5.48
CA PHE A 52 -10.61 -15.04 6.00
C PHE A 52 -11.76 -14.11 5.61
N LEU A 53 -11.58 -12.80 5.73
CA LEU A 53 -12.59 -11.81 5.35
C LEU A 53 -12.83 -11.77 3.83
N LEU A 54 -11.77 -11.96 3.02
CA LEU A 54 -11.88 -12.08 1.57
C LEU A 54 -12.68 -13.31 1.17
N CYS A 55 -12.48 -14.46 1.83
CA CYS A 55 -13.29 -15.67 1.63
C CYS A 55 -14.78 -15.46 1.96
N GLN A 56 -15.11 -14.49 2.83
CA GLN A 56 -16.49 -14.08 3.11
C GLN A 56 -17.05 -13.10 2.06
N GLY A 57 -16.34 -12.87 0.95
CA GLY A 57 -16.74 -11.95 -0.11
C GLY A 57 -16.55 -10.47 0.25
N ARG A 58 -15.83 -10.15 1.34
CA ARG A 58 -15.55 -8.77 1.72
C ARG A 58 -14.44 -8.19 0.86
N ARG A 59 -14.37 -6.86 0.82
CA ARG A 59 -13.30 -6.11 0.16
C ARG A 59 -12.42 -5.45 1.21
N ILE A 60 -11.11 -5.50 1.01
CA ILE A 60 -10.14 -4.98 1.96
C ILE A 60 -9.29 -3.92 1.28
N PHE A 61 -9.12 -2.80 1.97
CA PHE A 61 -8.20 -1.74 1.60
C PHE A 61 -7.23 -1.51 2.76
N VAL A 62 -5.95 -1.65 2.48
CA VAL A 62 -4.88 -1.29 3.42
C VAL A 62 -4.27 -0.01 2.90
N VAL A 63 -4.35 1.06 3.67
CA VAL A 63 -3.92 2.39 3.23
C VAL A 63 -3.04 3.03 4.30
N GLY A 64 -1.83 3.44 3.93
CA GLY A 64 -0.96 4.21 4.82
C GLY A 64 0.49 3.80 4.76
N ASP A 65 1.24 4.19 5.78
CA ASP A 65 2.67 3.96 5.91
C ASP A 65 2.94 2.54 6.40
N LEU A 66 3.33 1.65 5.47
CA LEU A 66 3.75 0.29 5.80
C LEU A 66 5.25 0.20 6.10
N ASN A 67 5.99 1.30 5.97
CA ASN A 67 7.43 1.39 6.21
C ASN A 67 8.26 0.34 5.44
N ILE A 68 7.78 -0.08 4.27
CA ILE A 68 8.40 -1.10 3.41
C ILE A 68 8.40 -0.58 1.97
N ALA A 69 9.55 -0.62 1.31
CA ALA A 69 9.67 -0.48 -0.14
C ALA A 69 9.74 -1.88 -0.78
N PRO A 70 8.72 -2.30 -1.56
CA PRO A 70 8.61 -3.68 -2.06
C PRO A 70 9.68 -4.09 -3.07
N ALA A 71 10.07 -3.18 -3.96
CA ALA A 71 11.00 -3.43 -5.06
C ALA A 71 12.08 -2.33 -5.16
N ALA A 72 13.17 -2.61 -5.88
CA ALA A 72 14.29 -1.66 -6.03
C ALA A 72 13.85 -0.32 -6.67
N ILE A 73 12.87 -0.35 -7.59
CA ILE A 73 12.28 0.85 -8.19
C ILE A 73 11.63 1.80 -7.17
N ASP A 74 11.30 1.28 -5.98
CA ASP A 74 10.65 2.02 -4.90
C ASP A 74 11.65 2.73 -3.97
N ARG A 75 12.96 2.68 -4.25
CA ARG A 75 14.00 3.29 -3.42
C ARG A 75 15.24 3.71 -4.21
N CYS A 76 15.75 4.91 -3.99
CA CYS A 76 16.93 5.42 -4.71
C CYS A 76 18.22 4.62 -4.50
N ASP A 77 18.49 4.16 -3.27
CA ASP A 77 19.71 3.47 -2.85
C ASP A 77 19.54 1.95 -2.71
N ALA A 78 18.65 1.35 -3.53
CA ALA A 78 18.47 -0.09 -3.54
C ALA A 78 19.72 -0.82 -4.06
N GLY A 79 20.50 -1.41 -3.16
CA GLY A 79 21.64 -2.27 -3.51
C GLY A 79 21.24 -3.65 -4.07
N PRO A 80 22.21 -4.46 -4.52
CA PRO A 80 21.95 -5.76 -5.17
C PRO A 80 21.12 -6.75 -4.33
N ASP A 81 21.27 -6.72 -3.01
CA ASP A 81 20.56 -7.60 -2.08
C ASP A 81 19.25 -7.02 -1.55
N PHE A 82 18.83 -5.84 -2.04
CA PHE A 82 17.65 -5.13 -1.54
C PHE A 82 16.41 -6.02 -1.50
N ALA A 83 16.19 -6.80 -2.57
CA ALA A 83 15.02 -7.67 -2.71
C ALA A 83 15.01 -8.88 -1.76
N LYS A 84 16.17 -9.28 -1.20
CA LYS A 84 16.34 -10.49 -0.37
C LYS A 84 15.87 -10.33 1.07
N ASN A 85 15.58 -9.10 1.51
CA ASN A 85 15.07 -8.86 2.85
C ASN A 85 13.72 -9.56 3.07
N GLU A 86 13.60 -10.28 4.18
CA GLU A 86 12.43 -11.13 4.49
C GLU A 86 11.11 -10.36 4.51
N PHE A 87 11.08 -9.13 5.02
CA PHE A 87 9.87 -8.30 5.03
C PHE A 87 9.44 -7.90 3.62
N ARG A 88 10.39 -7.69 2.70
CA ARG A 88 10.08 -7.40 1.29
C ARG A 88 9.62 -8.64 0.55
N ILE A 89 10.19 -9.80 0.86
CA ILE A 89 9.72 -11.10 0.35
C ILE A 89 8.28 -11.33 0.80
N TRP A 90 7.99 -11.17 2.10
CA TRP A 90 6.65 -11.28 2.66
C TRP A 90 5.67 -10.29 2.04
N PHE A 91 6.06 -9.02 1.89
CA PHE A 91 5.20 -8.02 1.24
C PHE A 91 4.82 -8.47 -0.17
N ARG A 92 5.82 -8.85 -0.98
CA ARG A 92 5.59 -9.30 -2.35
C ARG A 92 4.76 -10.58 -2.41
N SER A 93 4.92 -11.51 -1.47
CA SER A 93 4.13 -12.75 -1.45
C SER A 93 2.63 -12.52 -1.23
N MET A 94 2.24 -11.39 -0.63
CA MET A 94 0.83 -11.01 -0.53
C MET A 94 0.25 -10.45 -1.84
N LEU A 95 1.10 -10.07 -2.80
CA LEU A 95 0.67 -9.45 -4.04
C LEU A 95 0.24 -10.47 -5.07
N VAL A 96 -0.74 -10.11 -5.91
CA VAL A 96 -1.26 -10.95 -7.00
C VAL A 96 -0.16 -11.41 -7.96
N GLU A 97 0.83 -10.57 -8.22
CA GLU A 97 1.99 -10.90 -9.06
C GLU A 97 2.82 -12.08 -8.53
N SER A 98 2.75 -12.36 -7.22
CA SER A 98 3.42 -13.49 -6.57
C SER A 98 2.45 -14.56 -6.06
N GLY A 99 1.19 -14.55 -6.52
CA GLY A 99 0.16 -15.52 -6.14
C GLY A 99 -0.63 -15.19 -4.87
N GLY A 100 -0.47 -13.99 -4.30
CA GLY A 100 -1.30 -13.50 -3.21
C GLY A 100 -2.61 -12.85 -3.67
N SER A 101 -3.36 -12.27 -2.73
CA SER A 101 -4.71 -11.72 -2.99
C SER A 101 -4.75 -10.21 -3.22
N PHE A 102 -3.66 -9.48 -2.93
CA PHE A 102 -3.64 -8.02 -2.93
C PHE A 102 -3.02 -7.41 -4.19
N PHE A 103 -3.61 -6.32 -4.65
CA PHE A 103 -2.99 -5.42 -5.61
C PHE A 103 -2.31 -4.28 -4.87
N ASP A 104 -1.04 -4.01 -5.18
CA ASP A 104 -0.46 -2.67 -4.97
C ASP A 104 -1.09 -1.75 -6.01
N VAL A 105 -2.04 -0.91 -5.60
CA VAL A 105 -2.86 -0.11 -6.52
C VAL A 105 -2.00 0.83 -7.36
N PHE A 106 -0.95 1.41 -6.77
CA PHE A 106 -0.05 2.31 -7.49
C PHE A 106 0.72 1.56 -8.57
N ARG A 107 1.36 0.43 -8.22
CA ARG A 107 2.13 -0.38 -9.19
C ARG A 107 1.25 -1.07 -10.23
N SER A 108 0.00 -1.39 -9.88
CA SER A 108 -0.97 -1.93 -10.84
C SER A 108 -1.32 -0.94 -11.95
N LYS A 109 -1.31 0.37 -11.67
CA LYS A 109 -1.60 1.42 -12.65
C LYS A 109 -0.34 2.01 -13.29
N HIS A 110 0.76 2.02 -12.56
CA HIS A 110 2.02 2.64 -12.97
C HIS A 110 3.21 1.70 -12.70
N PRO A 111 3.28 0.52 -13.36
CA PRO A 111 4.26 -0.51 -13.05
C PRO A 111 5.70 0.00 -13.20
N GLU A 112 5.97 0.71 -14.29
CA GLU A 112 7.32 1.18 -14.66
C GLU A 112 7.63 2.61 -14.18
N ARG A 113 6.70 3.28 -13.46
CA ARG A 113 6.90 4.67 -13.05
C ARG A 113 8.02 4.76 -12.01
N ARG A 114 9.10 5.42 -12.38
CA ARG A 114 10.24 5.72 -11.49
C ARG A 114 9.94 6.97 -10.67
N GLU A 115 10.77 7.21 -9.66
CA GLU A 115 10.81 8.50 -8.94
C GLU A 115 9.52 8.85 -8.18
N ALA A 116 8.65 7.86 -7.95
CA ALA A 116 7.39 8.00 -7.22
C ALA A 116 7.56 7.66 -5.73
N TYR A 117 8.31 8.52 -5.03
CA TYR A 117 8.62 8.34 -3.62
C TYR A 117 7.65 9.10 -2.72
N THR A 118 7.48 8.63 -1.49
CA THR A 118 6.52 9.21 -0.53
C THR A 118 7.18 9.67 0.76
N CYS A 119 8.42 9.25 1.01
CA CYS A 119 9.21 9.62 2.17
C CYS A 119 10.63 10.00 1.75
N TRP A 120 11.12 11.11 2.30
CA TRP A 120 12.47 11.62 2.10
C TRP A 120 13.13 11.91 3.45
N PRO A 121 14.43 11.61 3.62
CA PRO A 121 15.17 12.02 4.81
C PRO A 121 15.14 13.55 5.01
N SER A 122 14.70 14.01 6.19
CA SER A 122 14.43 15.42 6.46
C SER A 122 15.69 16.30 6.61
N ASN A 123 16.86 15.70 6.84
CA ASN A 123 18.08 16.39 7.27
C ASN A 123 19.17 16.50 6.18
N THR A 124 18.87 16.12 4.94
CA THR A 124 19.88 16.05 3.86
C THR A 124 19.50 16.82 2.60
N GLY A 125 18.37 17.54 2.59
CA GLY A 125 17.83 18.14 1.36
C GLY A 125 17.38 17.10 0.32
N ALA A 126 17.26 15.82 0.71
CA ALA A 126 16.94 14.70 -0.16
C ALA A 126 15.69 14.91 -1.01
N GLU A 127 14.67 15.59 -0.48
CA GLU A 127 13.45 15.92 -1.22
C GLU A 127 13.71 16.79 -2.45
N GLN A 128 14.67 17.72 -2.39
CA GLN A 128 15.01 18.62 -3.51
C GLN A 128 15.56 17.84 -4.71
N PHE A 129 16.26 16.73 -4.45
CA PHE A 129 16.82 15.85 -5.46
C PHE A 129 15.98 14.58 -5.68
N ASN A 130 14.77 14.56 -5.11
CA ASN A 130 13.87 13.41 -5.10
C ASN A 130 14.54 12.09 -4.64
N TYR A 131 15.49 12.18 -3.72
CA TYR A 131 16.18 11.03 -3.16
C TYR A 131 15.32 10.37 -2.07
N GLY A 132 14.41 9.49 -2.48
CA GLY A 132 13.33 9.03 -1.62
C GLY A 132 13.13 7.52 -1.55
N THR A 133 12.12 7.14 -0.80
CA THR A 133 11.58 5.78 -0.72
C THR A 133 10.05 5.84 -0.78
N ARG A 134 9.43 4.90 -1.51
CA ARG A 134 7.97 4.69 -1.50
C ARG A 134 7.60 3.71 -0.40
N ILE A 135 7.02 4.22 0.68
CA ILE A 135 6.62 3.43 1.86
C ILE A 135 5.14 3.59 2.23
N ASP A 136 4.47 4.56 1.64
CA ASP A 136 3.02 4.69 1.73
C ASP A 136 2.38 3.87 0.61
N HIS A 137 1.42 3.02 0.97
CA HIS A 137 0.78 2.07 0.06
C HIS A 137 -0.74 2.17 0.12
N ILE A 138 -1.36 1.84 -1.01
CA ILE A 138 -2.77 1.47 -1.09
C ILE A 138 -2.79 0.04 -1.63
N LEU A 139 -3.10 -0.91 -0.76
CA LEU A 139 -3.33 -2.29 -1.14
C LEU A 139 -4.83 -2.57 -1.21
N CYS A 140 -5.27 -3.29 -2.24
CA CYS A 140 -6.68 -3.64 -2.42
C CYS A 140 -6.84 -5.13 -2.74
N ALA A 141 -7.80 -5.78 -2.09
CA ALA A 141 -8.19 -7.15 -2.39
C ALA A 141 -9.71 -7.31 -2.33
N GLY A 142 -10.23 -8.27 -3.11
CA GLY A 142 -11.64 -8.65 -3.12
C GLY A 142 -12.33 -8.49 -4.48
N PRO A 143 -13.59 -8.95 -4.57
CA PRO A 143 -14.32 -8.99 -5.83
C PRO A 143 -14.66 -7.59 -6.35
N CYS A 144 -14.93 -7.46 -7.66
CA CYS A 144 -15.50 -6.24 -8.21
C CYS A 144 -16.94 -5.99 -7.71
N LEU A 145 -17.52 -4.83 -8.03
CA LEU A 145 -18.89 -4.43 -7.64
C LEU A 145 -19.96 -4.86 -8.66
N HIS A 146 -19.56 -5.43 -9.81
CA HIS A 146 -20.51 -5.88 -10.83
C HIS A 146 -21.36 -7.05 -10.32
N GLN A 147 -22.68 -7.01 -10.58
CA GLN A 147 -23.64 -8.04 -10.13
C GLN A 147 -23.69 -9.28 -11.04
N LYS A 148 -23.09 -9.24 -12.24
CA LYS A 148 -23.17 -10.32 -13.22
C LYS A 148 -21.95 -11.23 -13.16
N HIS A 149 -22.21 -12.53 -13.13
CA HIS A 149 -21.26 -13.64 -13.27
C HIS A 149 -20.70 -13.72 -14.71
N ASP A 150 -20.01 -12.70 -15.18
CA ASP A 150 -19.09 -12.92 -16.31
C ASP A 150 -17.81 -13.54 -15.76
N LEU A 151 -17.63 -14.81 -16.14
CA LEU A 151 -16.56 -15.69 -15.72
C LEU A 151 -15.23 -15.16 -16.27
N GLN A 152 -14.30 -14.95 -15.34
CA GLN A 152 -12.86 -14.71 -15.48
C GLN A 152 -12.39 -13.27 -15.77
N SER A 153 -11.66 -12.73 -14.77
CA SER A 153 -10.71 -11.60 -14.78
C SER A 153 -11.13 -10.21 -14.24
N HIS A 154 -12.36 -10.03 -13.75
CA HIS A 154 -12.73 -8.76 -13.09
C HIS A 154 -12.20 -8.68 -11.66
N ASN A 155 -11.41 -7.64 -11.35
CA ASN A 155 -11.01 -7.30 -9.98
C ASN A 155 -11.34 -5.84 -9.67
N PHE A 156 -11.37 -5.48 -8.38
CA PHE A 156 -11.76 -4.14 -7.95
C PHE A 156 -10.86 -3.05 -8.56
N VAL A 157 -9.55 -3.29 -8.65
CA VAL A 157 -8.58 -2.31 -9.15
C VAL A 157 -8.75 -2.02 -10.64
N THR A 158 -9.02 -3.05 -11.45
CA THR A 158 -9.26 -2.86 -12.89
C THR A 158 -10.63 -2.26 -13.17
N CYS A 159 -11.64 -2.62 -12.39
CA CYS A 159 -13.04 -2.25 -12.67
C CYS A 159 -13.45 -0.90 -12.07
N HIS A 160 -12.92 -0.52 -10.90
CA HIS A 160 -13.47 0.57 -10.10
C HIS A 160 -12.45 1.58 -9.62
N VAL A 161 -11.15 1.30 -9.76
CA VAL A 161 -10.11 2.28 -9.45
C VAL A 161 -9.73 3.02 -10.74
N ASN A 162 -10.19 4.26 -10.83
CA ASN A 162 -9.76 5.21 -11.87
C ASN A 162 -8.47 5.93 -11.42
N GLU A 163 -7.74 6.50 -12.40
CA GLU A 163 -6.69 7.45 -12.07
C GLU A 163 -7.28 8.62 -11.27
N CYS A 164 -6.57 9.03 -10.23
CA CYS A 164 -6.96 10.13 -9.34
C CYS A 164 -5.70 10.80 -8.79
N ASP A 165 -5.84 12.03 -8.27
CA ASP A 165 -4.72 12.87 -7.83
C ASP A 165 -3.76 12.15 -6.89
N ILE A 166 -4.27 11.28 -6.01
CA ILE A 166 -3.43 10.51 -5.10
C ILE A 166 -2.53 9.51 -5.83
N LEU A 167 -2.94 8.96 -6.98
CA LEU A 167 -2.14 8.07 -7.83
C LEU A 167 -1.24 8.85 -8.81
N ILE A 168 -1.68 10.06 -9.19
CA ILE A 168 -0.94 10.95 -10.11
C ILE A 168 0.21 11.63 -9.37
N ASP A 169 -0.05 12.30 -8.25
CA ASP A 169 0.99 12.99 -7.49
C ASP A 169 1.75 12.04 -6.56
N TYR A 170 1.04 11.07 -5.97
CA TYR A 170 1.56 10.07 -5.03
C TYR A 170 2.57 10.64 -4.02
N LYS A 171 2.25 11.79 -3.43
CA LYS A 171 3.06 12.48 -2.42
C LYS A 171 2.37 12.47 -1.07
N ARG A 172 3.15 12.27 -0.01
CA ARG A 172 2.68 12.45 1.36
C ARG A 172 2.24 13.91 1.55
N TRP A 173 1.06 14.10 2.11
CA TRP A 173 0.56 15.45 2.39
C TRP A 173 1.45 16.14 3.45
N LYS A 174 1.74 17.42 3.23
CA LYS A 174 2.50 18.27 4.15
C LYS A 174 1.73 19.56 4.45
N PRO A 175 1.87 20.14 5.65
CA PRO A 175 1.34 21.47 5.92
C PRO A 175 1.94 22.46 4.92
N GLY A 176 1.10 23.11 4.11
CA GLY A 176 1.50 24.00 3.02
C GLY A 176 1.22 23.48 1.61
N ASN A 177 0.98 22.17 1.44
CA ASN A 177 0.45 21.63 0.20
C ASN A 177 -1.07 21.88 0.19
N ALA A 178 -1.50 22.98 -0.44
CA ALA A 178 -2.91 23.22 -0.72
C ALA A 178 -3.44 22.15 -1.70
N PRO A 179 -4.72 21.74 -1.59
CA PRO A 179 -5.37 20.97 -2.65
C PRO A 179 -5.53 21.79 -3.94
#